data_AF-A0A1H9UFN6-F1
#
_entry.id   AF-A0A1H9UFN6-F1
#
_cell.length_a   1.000
_cell.length_b   1.000
_cell.length_c   1.000
_cell.angle_alpha   90.00
_cell.angle_beta   90.00
_cell.angle_gamma   90.00
#
_symmetry.space_group_name_H-M   'P 1'
#
loop_
_entity.id
_entity.type
_entity.pdbx_description
1 polymer ?
#
loop_
_entity_poly.entity_id
_entity_poly.type
_entity_poly.pdbx_seq_one_letter_code
_entity_poly.pdbx_strand_id
1 'polypeptide(L)'
;MIADALASEMRAMAGTVTFRHVEILRGMGVPVPSLLARDLIGVTKVETDSRDFWQPCPTGKTMVVTPLFEVGQTVDLIVFDLKAPDIWYLRTGRGWALGAAHIEDIFRNIGWAETQQWVDLCATPLDWLRGGAAGACVTQWTDEARRTLRMHQQVQVTSPKFARALRLELTRPPRIPEIEVRGMQSRAA
;
A
#
# COMPACT_ATOMS: atom_id res chain seq x y z
N MET A 1 -16.88 -11.00 7.86
CA MET A 1 -17.19 -10.04 8.95
C MET A 1 -16.29 -8.81 8.95
N ILE A 2 -14.95 -8.90 9.11
CA ILE A 2 -14.09 -7.68 9.10
C ILE A 2 -13.94 -7.07 7.68
N ALA A 3 -13.73 -7.89 6.65
CA ALA A 3 -13.58 -7.40 5.27
C ALA A 3 -14.86 -6.68 4.77
N ASP A 4 -16.03 -7.21 5.13
CA ASP A 4 -17.32 -6.60 4.78
C ASP A 4 -17.49 -5.21 5.42
N ALA A 5 -16.97 -5.04 6.65
CA ALA A 5 -17.01 -3.77 7.35
C ALA A 5 -16.11 -2.72 6.67
N LEU A 6 -14.88 -3.08 6.31
CA LEU A 6 -13.95 -2.16 5.61
C LEU A 6 -14.45 -1.77 4.23
N ALA A 7 -15.01 -2.71 3.46
CA ALA A 7 -15.62 -2.43 2.17
C ALA A 7 -16.84 -1.50 2.29
N SER A 8 -17.63 -1.65 3.35
CA SER A 8 -18.75 -0.73 3.66
C SER A 8 -18.25 0.65 4.06
N GLU A 9 -17.21 0.72 4.89
CA GLU A 9 -16.56 1.97 5.30
C GLU A 9 -16.02 2.71 4.06
N MET A 10 -15.32 2.01 3.17
CA MET A 10 -14.81 2.59 1.92
C MET A 10 -15.92 3.18 1.05
N ARG A 11 -17.01 2.43 0.83
CA ARG A 11 -18.16 2.92 0.06
C ARG A 11 -18.79 4.17 0.67
N ALA A 12 -18.92 4.22 2.00
CA ALA A 12 -19.40 5.41 2.67
C ALA A 12 -18.48 6.61 2.42
N MET A 13 -17.15 6.42 2.47
CA MET A 13 -16.16 7.47 2.21
C MET A 13 -16.04 7.85 0.74
N ALA A 14 -16.34 6.95 -0.20
CA ALA A 14 -16.48 7.29 -1.62
C ALA A 14 -17.67 8.24 -1.84
N GLY A 15 -18.77 8.02 -1.12
CA GLY A 15 -19.96 8.87 -1.15
C GLY A 15 -19.79 10.29 -0.60
N THR A 16 -18.70 10.60 0.12
CA THR A 16 -18.40 11.94 0.63
C THR A 16 -17.54 12.77 -0.32
N VAL A 17 -17.10 12.19 -1.45
CA VAL A 17 -16.26 12.89 -2.42
C VAL A 17 -17.07 14.01 -3.07
N THR A 18 -16.63 15.25 -2.84
CA THR A 18 -17.28 16.45 -3.39
C THR A 18 -16.66 16.83 -4.73
N PHE A 19 -17.35 17.67 -5.51
CA PHE A 19 -16.80 18.25 -6.73
C PHE A 19 -15.44 18.94 -6.52
N ARG A 20 -15.27 19.64 -5.38
CA ARG A 20 -14.00 20.28 -5.03
C ARG A 20 -12.87 19.25 -4.86
N HIS A 21 -13.15 18.11 -4.23
CA HIS A 21 -12.17 17.03 -4.10
C HIS A 21 -11.79 16.47 -5.47
N VAL A 22 -12.77 16.27 -6.36
CA VAL A 22 -12.55 15.82 -7.74
C VAL A 22 -11.63 16.77 -8.48
N GLU A 23 -11.88 18.08 -8.45
CA GLU A 23 -11.08 19.07 -9.17
C GLU A 23 -9.64 19.15 -8.65
N ILE A 24 -9.44 19.06 -7.33
CA ILE A 24 -8.08 18.99 -6.74
C ILE A 24 -7.35 17.74 -7.25
N LEU A 25 -7.96 16.56 -7.15
CA LEU A 25 -7.35 15.31 -7.57
C LEU A 25 -7.05 15.28 -9.08
N ARG A 26 -7.97 15.79 -9.91
CA ARG A 26 -7.76 15.95 -11.36
C ARG A 26 -6.60 16.90 -11.64
N GLY A 27 -6.51 18.02 -10.93
CA GLY A 27 -5.38 18.95 -11.02
C GLY A 27 -4.03 18.31 -10.65
N MET A 28 -4.05 17.23 -9.86
CA MET A 28 -2.87 16.44 -9.53
C MET A 28 -2.58 15.31 -10.53
N GLY A 29 -3.34 15.19 -11.61
CA GLY A 29 -3.17 14.17 -12.65
C GLY A 29 -3.86 12.83 -12.36
N VAL A 30 -4.77 12.78 -11.38
CA VAL A 30 -5.51 11.56 -11.04
C VAL A 30 -6.69 11.37 -12.01
N PRO A 31 -6.88 10.18 -12.63
CA PRO A 31 -8.01 9.89 -13.50
C PRO A 31 -9.30 9.58 -12.70
N VAL A 32 -9.78 10.57 -11.94
CA VAL A 32 -10.82 10.44 -10.90
C VAL A 32 -12.08 9.70 -11.33
N PRO A 33 -12.71 9.95 -12.52
CA PRO A 33 -13.95 9.27 -12.89
C PRO A 33 -13.83 7.74 -12.90
N SER A 34 -12.73 7.21 -13.45
CA SER A 34 -12.48 5.77 -13.52
C SER A 34 -12.26 5.13 -12.15
N LEU A 35 -11.70 5.90 -11.21
CA LEU A 35 -11.37 5.43 -9.87
C LEU A 35 -12.59 5.50 -8.94
N LEU A 36 -13.43 6.53 -9.07
CA LEU A 36 -14.71 6.62 -8.35
C LEU A 36 -15.69 5.52 -8.76
N ALA A 37 -15.75 5.19 -10.06
CA ALA A 37 -16.61 4.10 -10.55
C ALA A 37 -16.22 2.70 -9.98
N ARG A 38 -15.05 2.59 -9.36
CA ARG A 38 -14.50 1.37 -8.76
C ARG A 38 -14.37 1.49 -7.23
N ASP A 39 -14.94 2.53 -6.61
CA ASP A 39 -14.80 2.85 -5.19
C ASP A 39 -13.33 2.86 -4.70
N LEU A 40 -12.40 3.37 -5.52
CA LEU A 40 -10.97 3.44 -5.20
C LEU A 40 -10.55 4.74 -4.54
N ILE A 41 -11.42 5.75 -4.51
CA ILE A 41 -11.15 7.05 -3.91
C ILE A 41 -12.32 7.40 -3.00
N GLY A 42 -11.99 7.75 -1.77
CA GLY A 42 -12.90 8.37 -0.83
C GLY A 42 -12.23 9.53 -0.13
N VAL A 43 -13.00 10.26 0.66
CA VAL A 43 -12.47 11.30 1.54
C VAL A 43 -13.07 11.12 2.93
N THR A 44 -12.24 11.29 3.95
CA THR A 44 -12.73 11.25 5.33
C THR A 44 -11.93 12.18 6.22
N LYS A 45 -12.45 12.44 7.41
CA LYS A 45 -11.73 13.15 8.46
C LYS A 45 -11.17 12.14 9.45
N VAL A 46 -9.89 12.28 9.75
CA VAL A 46 -9.16 11.29 10.54
C VAL A 46 -8.37 11.92 11.66
N GLU A 47 -8.16 11.13 12.70
CA GLU A 47 -7.08 11.30 13.66
C GLU A 47 -6.07 10.16 13.44
N THR A 48 -4.78 10.46 13.59
CA THR A 48 -3.68 9.53 13.34
C THR A 48 -2.87 9.32 14.61
N ASP A 49 -2.41 8.10 14.85
CA ASP A 49 -1.56 7.76 16.01
C ASP A 49 -0.07 7.64 15.63
N SER A 50 0.78 7.44 16.64
CA SER A 50 2.24 7.31 16.48
C SER A 50 2.68 5.99 15.85
N ARG A 51 1.76 5.07 15.56
CA ARG A 51 2.03 3.74 15.00
C ARG A 51 1.60 3.65 13.54
N ASP A 52 1.45 4.80 12.88
CA ASP A 52 1.01 4.92 11.50
C ASP A 52 -0.42 4.36 11.26
N PHE A 53 -1.29 4.41 12.28
CA PHE A 53 -2.71 4.05 12.15
C PHE A 53 -3.61 5.27 12.19
N TRP A 54 -4.83 5.13 11.66
CA TRP A 54 -5.85 6.16 11.71
C TRP A 54 -7.21 5.65 12.22
N GLN A 55 -8.00 6.58 12.74
CA GLN A 55 -9.40 6.37 13.12
C GLN A 55 -10.28 7.51 12.57
N PRO A 56 -11.56 7.23 12.24
CA PRO A 56 -12.51 8.28 11.88
C PRO A 56 -12.65 9.31 13.01
N CYS A 57 -12.54 10.59 12.69
CA CYS A 57 -12.69 11.68 13.66
C CYS A 57 -13.39 12.88 12.98
N PRO A 58 -14.64 13.23 13.36
CA PRO A 58 -15.41 14.29 12.70
C PRO A 58 -14.76 15.69 12.72
N THR A 59 -13.90 15.94 13.70
CA THR A 59 -13.11 17.16 13.87
C THR A 59 -11.66 17.02 13.37
N GLY A 60 -11.29 15.83 12.90
CA GLY A 60 -9.96 15.49 12.43
C GLY A 60 -9.61 16.12 11.08
N LYS A 61 -8.41 15.77 10.62
CA LYS A 61 -7.86 16.26 9.34
C LYS A 61 -8.51 15.54 8.17
N THR A 62 -8.95 16.29 7.16
CA THR A 62 -9.44 15.70 5.91
C THR A 62 -8.30 15.04 5.13
N MET A 63 -8.44 13.77 4.80
CA MET A 63 -7.49 12.98 4.01
C MET A 63 -8.20 12.19 2.92
N VAL A 64 -7.44 11.81 1.88
CA VAL A 64 -7.91 10.89 0.84
C VAL A 64 -7.76 9.47 1.36
N VAL A 65 -8.76 8.63 1.12
CA VAL A 65 -8.73 7.19 1.44
C VAL A 65 -8.74 6.38 0.16
N THR A 66 -7.99 5.28 0.13
CA THR A 66 -8.06 4.27 -0.92
C THR A 66 -8.00 2.86 -0.31
N PRO A 67 -8.71 1.86 -0.88
CA PRO A 67 -8.76 0.52 -0.33
C PRO A 67 -7.56 -0.32 -0.76
N LEU A 68 -7.09 -1.18 0.16
CA LEU A 68 -6.16 -2.26 -0.10
C LEU A 68 -6.95 -3.54 -0.39
N PHE A 69 -6.69 -4.17 -1.54
CA PHE A 69 -7.32 -5.42 -1.93
C PHE A 69 -6.33 -6.57 -1.98
N GLU A 70 -6.74 -7.69 -1.41
CA GLU A 70 -6.08 -8.99 -1.56
C GLU A 70 -7.16 -10.04 -1.85
N VAL A 71 -6.92 -10.91 -2.84
CA VAL A 71 -7.84 -11.99 -3.23
C VAL A 71 -9.30 -11.50 -3.42
N GLY A 72 -9.47 -10.31 -4.01
CA GLY A 72 -10.78 -9.72 -4.29
C GLY A 72 -11.52 -9.14 -3.08
N GLN A 73 -10.88 -9.05 -1.91
CA GLN A 73 -11.48 -8.50 -0.69
C GLN A 73 -10.75 -7.25 -0.22
N THR A 74 -11.49 -6.28 0.32
CA THR A 74 -10.88 -5.15 1.02
C THR A 74 -10.30 -5.65 2.35
N VAL A 75 -8.98 -5.72 2.42
CA VAL A 75 -8.27 -6.19 3.62
C VAL A 75 -7.86 -5.06 4.55
N ASP A 76 -7.72 -3.85 4.02
CA ASP A 76 -7.35 -2.66 4.78
C ASP A 76 -7.72 -1.38 4.03
N LEU A 77 -7.61 -0.23 4.68
CA LEU A 77 -7.80 1.09 4.09
C LEU A 77 -6.60 1.97 4.44
N ILE A 78 -6.12 2.73 3.46
CA ILE A 78 -5.00 3.64 3.63
C ILE A 78 -5.49 5.08 3.44
N VAL A 79 -5.06 5.97 4.33
CA VAL A 79 -5.29 7.41 4.20
C VAL A 79 -3.98 8.15 4.04
N PHE A 80 -3.99 9.21 3.25
CA PHE A 80 -2.82 10.06 3.03
C PHE A 80 -3.23 11.51 2.76
N ASP A 81 -2.30 12.43 3.02
CA ASP A 81 -2.48 13.84 2.71
C ASP A 81 -1.99 14.13 1.29
N LEU A 82 -2.80 14.81 0.49
CA LEU A 82 -2.41 15.26 -0.85
C LEU A 82 -1.21 16.23 -0.83
N LYS A 83 -0.99 16.94 0.28
CA LYS A 83 0.15 17.84 0.45
C LYS A 83 1.43 17.13 0.90
N ALA A 84 1.32 15.92 1.44
CA ALA A 84 2.43 15.09 1.91
C ALA A 84 2.15 13.61 1.56
N PRO A 85 2.15 13.26 0.26
CA PRO A 85 1.69 11.95 -0.20
C PRO A 85 2.62 10.79 0.18
N ASP A 86 3.83 11.11 0.63
CA ASP A 86 4.81 10.19 1.19
C ASP A 86 4.51 9.76 2.62
N ILE A 87 3.50 10.37 3.26
CA ILE A 87 3.03 10.03 4.60
C ILE A 87 1.62 9.47 4.49
N TRP A 88 1.45 8.24 4.97
CA TRP A 88 0.17 7.56 4.96
C TRP A 88 -0.04 6.73 6.23
N TYR A 89 -1.29 6.42 6.50
CA TYR A 89 -1.72 5.71 7.70
C TYR A 89 -2.68 4.58 7.32
N LEU A 90 -2.65 3.49 8.07
CA LEU A 90 -3.47 2.30 7.83
C LEU A 90 -4.63 2.22 8.80
N ARG A 91 -5.72 1.57 8.38
CA ARG A 91 -6.91 1.40 9.23
C ARG A 91 -6.70 0.27 10.23
N THR A 92 -6.12 -0.84 9.78
CA THR A 92 -5.96 -2.08 10.57
C THR A 92 -4.57 -2.70 10.50
N GLY A 93 -3.78 -2.40 9.46
CA GLY A 93 -2.44 -2.95 9.24
C GLY A 93 -2.43 -4.38 8.71
N ARG A 94 -3.53 -4.83 8.08
CA ARG A 94 -3.67 -6.21 7.61
C ARG A 94 -3.17 -6.43 6.18
N GLY A 95 -3.11 -5.37 5.37
CA GLY A 95 -2.60 -5.42 4.01
C GLY A 95 -1.26 -4.68 3.88
N TRP A 96 -0.45 -5.09 2.89
CA TRP A 96 0.92 -4.58 2.75
C TRP A 96 1.20 -3.86 1.43
N ALA A 97 0.33 -3.96 0.43
CA ALA A 97 0.48 -3.25 -0.84
C ALA A 97 -0.84 -2.93 -1.54
N LEU A 98 -0.95 -1.70 -2.07
CA LEU A 98 -1.95 -1.36 -3.08
C LEU A 98 -1.58 -2.10 -4.36
N GLY A 99 -2.59 -2.62 -5.07
CA GLY A 99 -2.35 -3.40 -6.28
C GLY A 99 -1.61 -4.72 -6.02
N ALA A 100 -1.75 -5.35 -4.84
CA ALA A 100 -1.12 -6.64 -4.53
C ALA A 100 -1.39 -7.72 -5.61
N ALA A 101 -2.58 -7.72 -6.20
CA ALA A 101 -2.93 -8.59 -7.33
C ALA A 101 -1.98 -8.43 -8.54
N HIS A 102 -1.51 -7.20 -8.83
CA HIS A 102 -0.52 -6.97 -9.90
C HIS A 102 0.79 -7.72 -9.60
N ILE A 103 1.25 -7.70 -8.35
CA ILE A 103 2.46 -8.41 -7.93
C ILE A 103 2.25 -9.91 -8.10
N GLU A 104 1.12 -10.44 -7.66
CA GLU A 104 0.80 -11.87 -7.79
C GLU A 104 0.66 -12.31 -9.25
N ASP A 105 0.03 -11.51 -10.11
CA ASP A 105 -0.16 -11.80 -11.52
C ASP A 105 1.17 -11.92 -12.25
N ILE A 106 2.11 -11.00 -12.00
CA ILE A 106 3.45 -11.08 -12.57
C ILE A 106 4.17 -12.33 -12.10
N PHE A 107 4.07 -12.68 -10.81
CA PHE A 107 4.67 -13.92 -10.29
C PHE A 107 4.10 -15.18 -10.96
N ARG A 108 2.77 -15.25 -11.16
CA ARG A 108 2.09 -16.37 -11.83
C ARG A 108 2.51 -16.51 -13.30
N ASN A 109 2.87 -15.39 -13.94
CA ASN A 109 3.21 -15.33 -15.36
C ASN A 109 4.71 -15.42 -15.66
N ILE A 110 5.55 -15.72 -14.66
CA ILE A 110 6.99 -15.88 -14.87
C ILE A 110 7.26 -16.96 -15.93
N GLY A 111 8.05 -16.60 -16.94
CA GLY A 111 8.48 -17.50 -18.02
C GLY A 111 7.55 -17.55 -19.24
N TRP A 112 6.42 -16.84 -19.21
CA TRP A 112 5.52 -16.73 -20.36
C TRP A 112 5.90 -15.53 -21.23
N ALA A 113 6.53 -15.77 -22.39
CA ALA A 113 7.16 -14.77 -23.23
C ALA A 113 6.24 -13.60 -23.68
N GLU A 114 4.94 -13.84 -23.78
CA GLU A 114 3.95 -12.83 -24.21
C GLU A 114 3.38 -11.99 -23.06
N THR A 115 3.81 -12.23 -21.82
CA THR A 115 3.28 -11.55 -20.63
C THR A 115 4.29 -10.62 -20.02
N GLN A 116 3.81 -9.58 -19.33
CA GLN A 116 4.67 -8.67 -18.56
C GLN A 116 5.48 -9.45 -17.51
N GLN A 117 6.80 -9.23 -17.48
CA GLN A 117 7.73 -9.95 -16.60
C GLN A 117 8.29 -9.08 -15.46
N TRP A 118 7.78 -7.86 -15.29
CA TRP A 118 8.25 -6.92 -14.28
C TRP A 118 7.11 -6.36 -13.43
N VAL A 119 7.42 -6.05 -12.17
CA VAL A 119 6.49 -5.36 -11.27
C VAL A 119 6.69 -3.87 -11.40
N ASP A 120 5.64 -3.12 -11.74
CA ASP A 120 5.65 -1.66 -11.68
C ASP A 120 5.34 -1.22 -10.25
N LEU A 121 6.32 -0.63 -9.56
CA LEU A 121 6.15 -0.09 -8.22
C LEU A 121 6.09 1.44 -8.22
N CYS A 122 5.00 1.95 -7.66
CA CYS A 122 4.79 3.34 -7.31
C CYS A 122 5.39 3.63 -5.93
N ALA A 123 5.90 4.86 -5.75
CA ALA A 123 6.53 5.26 -4.49
C ALA A 123 5.52 5.66 -3.41
N THR A 124 4.34 6.15 -3.81
CA THR A 124 3.29 6.64 -2.91
C THR A 124 1.90 6.19 -3.37
N PRO A 125 0.90 6.15 -2.46
CA PRO A 125 -0.49 5.93 -2.84
C PRO A 125 -0.99 6.91 -3.89
N LEU A 126 -0.56 8.17 -3.82
CA LEU A 126 -0.92 9.18 -4.82
C LEU A 126 -0.36 8.84 -6.21
N ASP A 127 0.88 8.37 -6.30
CA ASP A 127 1.47 7.96 -7.59
C ASP A 127 0.75 6.74 -8.18
N TRP A 128 0.31 5.82 -7.33
CA TRP A 128 -0.52 4.68 -7.76
C TRP A 128 -1.88 5.13 -8.29
N LEU A 129 -2.55 6.08 -7.63
CA LEU A 129 -3.79 6.67 -8.14
C LEU A 129 -3.56 7.44 -9.44
N ARG A 130 -2.48 8.20 -9.58
CA ARG A 130 -2.10 8.88 -10.85
C ARG A 130 -1.94 7.90 -12.01
N GLY A 131 -1.37 6.72 -11.73
CA GLY A 131 -1.28 5.62 -12.67
C GLY A 131 -2.62 4.93 -12.99
N GLY A 132 -3.75 5.42 -12.46
CA GLY A 132 -5.06 4.79 -12.67
C GLY A 132 -5.23 3.48 -11.91
N ALA A 133 -4.55 3.35 -10.76
CA ALA A 133 -4.48 2.11 -9.99
C ALA A 133 -3.83 0.94 -10.77
N ALA A 134 -2.90 1.25 -11.67
CA ALA A 134 -2.04 0.29 -12.33
C ALA A 134 -0.74 0.07 -11.55
N GLY A 135 -0.17 -1.13 -11.64
CA GLY A 135 1.00 -1.51 -10.84
C GLY A 135 0.65 -1.67 -9.35
N ALA A 136 1.64 -1.48 -8.50
CA ALA A 136 1.50 -1.63 -7.05
C ALA A 136 2.23 -0.54 -6.25
N CYS A 137 1.83 -0.33 -5.01
CA CYS A 137 2.51 0.55 -4.05
C CYS A 137 2.62 -0.16 -2.71
N VAL A 138 3.84 -0.38 -2.23
CA VAL A 138 4.08 -1.02 -0.93
C VAL A 138 3.73 -0.03 0.19
N THR A 139 2.77 -0.41 1.04
CA THR A 139 2.31 0.42 2.16
C THR A 139 2.97 0.03 3.47
N GLN A 140 3.43 -1.23 3.58
CA GLN A 140 4.19 -1.73 4.73
C GLN A 140 5.34 -2.63 4.28
N TRP A 141 6.54 -2.39 4.83
CA TRP A 141 7.72 -3.23 4.60
C TRP A 141 7.80 -4.36 5.64
N THR A 142 6.86 -5.29 5.55
CA THR A 142 6.88 -6.54 6.32
C THR A 142 7.91 -7.52 5.73
N ASP A 143 8.26 -8.57 6.47
CA ASP A 143 9.14 -9.63 5.94
C ASP A 143 8.50 -10.37 4.77
N GLU A 144 7.17 -10.48 4.77
CA GLU A 144 6.40 -11.01 3.65
C GLU A 144 6.53 -10.12 2.41
N ALA A 145 6.29 -8.81 2.54
CA ALA A 145 6.45 -7.86 1.44
C ALA A 145 7.85 -7.94 0.80
N ARG A 146 8.90 -7.96 1.64
CA ARG A 146 10.29 -8.10 1.18
C ARG A 146 10.52 -9.42 0.46
N ARG A 147 10.06 -10.53 1.04
CA ARG A 147 10.23 -11.87 0.47
C ARG A 147 9.51 -11.99 -0.87
N THR A 148 8.25 -11.56 -0.96
CA THR A 148 7.45 -11.59 -2.20
C THR A 148 8.13 -10.79 -3.31
N LEU A 149 8.58 -9.57 -3.02
CA LEU A 149 9.25 -8.75 -4.02
C LEU A 149 10.61 -9.31 -4.47
N ARG A 150 11.38 -9.95 -3.58
CA ARG A 150 12.65 -10.61 -3.93
C ARG A 150 12.49 -11.79 -4.88
N MET A 151 11.30 -12.38 -4.97
CA MET A 151 11.02 -13.47 -5.91
C MET A 151 10.85 -12.99 -7.35
N HIS A 152 10.71 -11.69 -7.58
CA HIS A 152 10.54 -11.10 -8.90
C HIS A 152 11.89 -10.79 -9.53
N GLN A 153 12.05 -11.11 -10.82
CA GLN A 153 13.30 -10.85 -11.54
C GLN A 153 13.55 -9.35 -11.77
N GLN A 154 12.48 -8.60 -12.02
CA GLN A 154 12.57 -7.18 -12.37
C GLN A 154 11.47 -6.38 -11.67
N VAL A 155 11.87 -5.24 -11.13
CA VAL A 155 10.98 -4.21 -10.59
C VAL A 155 11.29 -2.89 -11.29
N GLN A 156 10.27 -2.26 -11.86
CA GLN A 156 10.35 -0.94 -12.48
C GLN A 156 9.80 0.12 -11.53
N VAL A 157 10.49 1.26 -11.49
CA VAL A 157 10.11 2.43 -10.71
C VAL A 157 10.40 3.70 -11.52
N THR A 158 9.64 4.76 -11.28
CA THR A 158 9.76 6.01 -12.04
C THR A 158 10.78 7.00 -11.47
N SER A 159 11.29 6.75 -10.25
CA SER A 159 12.18 7.68 -9.53
C SER A 159 13.51 7.02 -9.14
N PRO A 160 14.67 7.58 -9.54
CA PRO A 160 15.98 7.09 -9.09
C PRO A 160 16.16 7.11 -7.56
N LYS A 161 15.56 8.10 -6.88
CA LYS A 161 15.57 8.18 -5.41
C LYS A 161 14.82 6.99 -4.81
N PHE A 162 13.65 6.67 -5.36
CA PHE A 162 12.87 5.52 -4.91
C PHE A 162 13.60 4.20 -5.23
N ALA A 163 14.23 4.08 -6.40
CA ALA A 163 15.05 2.92 -6.75
C ALA A 163 16.17 2.66 -5.72
N ARG A 164 16.84 3.71 -5.26
CA ARG A 164 17.88 3.61 -4.21
C ARG A 164 17.28 3.17 -2.87
N ALA A 165 16.17 3.76 -2.44
CA ALA A 165 15.50 3.39 -1.20
C ALA A 165 15.00 1.94 -1.24
N LEU A 166 14.39 1.53 -2.36
CA LEU A 166 13.92 0.18 -2.60
C LEU A 166 15.06 -0.85 -2.53
N ARG A 167 16.21 -0.56 -3.15
CA ARG A 167 17.39 -1.44 -3.05
C ARG A 167 17.85 -1.61 -1.60
N LEU A 168 17.94 -0.51 -0.84
CA LEU A 168 18.31 -0.58 0.57
C LEU A 168 17.34 -1.48 1.34
N GLU A 169 16.03 -1.31 1.12
CA GLU A 169 15.00 -2.11 1.79
C GLU A 169 15.07 -3.60 1.43
N LEU A 170 15.20 -3.90 0.13
CA LEU A 170 15.25 -5.29 -0.36
C LEU A 170 16.57 -6.00 -0.02
N THR A 171 17.64 -5.28 0.30
CA THR A 171 18.91 -5.88 0.75
C THR A 171 18.97 -6.15 2.26
N ARG A 172 17.99 -5.69 3.05
CA ARG A 172 17.98 -5.92 4.51
C ARG A 172 17.91 -7.42 4.83
N PRO A 173 18.85 -7.99 5.60
CA PRO A 173 18.81 -9.40 5.94
C PRO A 173 17.56 -9.73 6.77
N PRO A 174 16.99 -10.95 6.64
CA PRO A 174 15.91 -11.38 7.52
C PRO A 174 16.43 -11.41 8.97
N ARG A 175 15.57 -11.05 9.93
CA ARG A 175 15.93 -11.12 11.35
C ARG A 175 16.11 -12.59 11.76
N ILE A 176 17.31 -12.93 12.22
CA ILE A 176 17.60 -14.23 12.81
C ILE A 176 17.38 -14.08 14.33
N PRO A 177 16.49 -14.87 14.95
CA PRO A 177 16.33 -14.85 16.40
C PRO A 177 17.59 -15.38 17.08
N GLU A 178 17.86 -14.94 18.31
CA GLU A 178 18.86 -15.57 19.16
C GLU A 178 18.41 -17.01 19.49
N ILE A 179 19.32 -17.98 19.33
CA ILE A 179 19.04 -19.39 19.57
C ILE A 179 19.76 -19.78 20.86
N GLU A 180 18.99 -19.89 21.94
CA GLU A 180 19.49 -20.40 23.21
C GLU A 180 19.23 -21.90 23.34
N VAL A 181 20.25 -22.66 23.75
CA VAL A 181 20.11 -24.08 24.10
C VAL A 181 19.76 -24.18 25.58
N ARG A 182 18.51 -24.54 25.90
CA ARG A 182 18.09 -24.80 27.30
C ARG A 182 19.00 -25.86 27.93
N GLY A 183 19.57 -25.52 29.10
CA GLY A 183 20.35 -26.45 29.92
C GLY A 183 21.86 -26.46 29.68
N MET A 184 22.37 -25.70 28.69
CA MET A 184 23.80 -25.49 28.55
C MET A 184 24.21 -24.26 29.37
N GLN A 185 24.74 -24.49 30.59
CA GLN A 185 25.45 -23.42 31.29
C GLN A 185 26.61 -22.97 30.41
N SER A 186 26.61 -21.68 30.04
CA SER A 186 27.77 -21.04 29.41
C SER A 186 28.98 -21.26 30.31
N ARG A 187 29.90 -22.14 29.89
CA ARG A 187 31.27 -22.13 30.41
C ARG A 187 31.95 -20.93 29.78
N ALA A 188 31.82 -19.79 30.45
CA ALA A 188 32.79 -18.72 30.30
C ALA A 188 34.17 -19.29 30.71
N ALA A 189 35.10 -19.26 29.77
CA ALA A 189 36.53 -19.34 29.99
C ALA A 189 37.15 -18.09 29.37
#